data_AF-A0AAV8QF47-F1
#
_entry.id   AF-A0AAV8QF47-F1
#
_cell.length_a   1.000
_cell.length_b   1.000
_cell.length_c   1.000
_cell.angle_alpha   90.00
_cell.angle_beta   90.00
_cell.angle_gamma   90.00
#
_symmetry.space_group_name_H-M   'P 1'
#
loop_
_entity.id
_entity.type
_entity.pdbx_description
1 polymer ?
#
loop_
_entity_poly.entity_id
_entity_poly.type
_entity_poly.pdbx_seq_one_letter_code
_entity_poly.pdbx_strand_id
1 'polypeptide(L)'
;MDCLQEWPEPVVPVQSLSEAPTLPDRYVKPPSQRPSVGDAARSLDVPVVDLAMLPGGGVVEAVSEACRHWGFFQVVNHGVSLELVRRFREAWRGFFHLPMVEKKRYANSPRTYEGYGSRLGIDEGASLDWGDYYFLHFLPCYLK
;
A
#
# COMPACT_ATOMS: atom_id res chain seq x y z
N MET A 1 -11.58 -14.79 26.82
CA MET A 1 -11.22 -15.65 25.70
C MET A 1 -10.55 -14.76 24.67
N ASP A 2 -9.22 -14.84 24.59
CA ASP A 2 -8.39 -13.90 23.86
C ASP A 2 -8.25 -14.38 22.39
N CYS A 3 -9.29 -14.14 21.59
CA CYS A 3 -9.51 -14.79 20.30
C CYS A 3 -8.60 -14.33 19.15
N LEU A 4 -7.68 -13.37 19.37
CA LEU A 4 -6.83 -12.78 18.32
C LEU A 4 -5.36 -13.23 18.42
N GLN A 5 -5.06 -14.40 18.99
CA GLN A 5 -3.68 -14.91 19.02
C GLN A 5 -3.21 -15.43 17.66
N GLU A 6 -4.13 -15.95 16.84
CA GLU A 6 -3.80 -16.60 15.56
C GLU A 6 -4.67 -16.09 14.43
N TRP A 7 -4.12 -16.13 13.21
CA TRP A 7 -4.88 -15.77 12.02
C TRP A 7 -6.05 -16.74 11.83
N PRO A 8 -7.23 -16.27 11.39
CA PRO A 8 -8.39 -17.13 11.12
C PRO A 8 -8.09 -18.16 10.01
N GLU A 9 -7.13 -17.85 9.14
CA GLU A 9 -6.70 -18.71 8.04
C GLU A 9 -5.18 -18.60 7.85
N PRO A 10 -4.51 -19.63 7.30
CA PRO A 10 -3.10 -19.56 6.98
C PRO A 10 -2.77 -18.37 6.08
N VAL A 11 -1.84 -17.52 6.51
CA VAL A 11 -1.33 -16.41 5.71
C VAL A 11 -0.21 -16.93 4.81
N VAL A 12 -0.51 -17.04 3.51
CA VAL A 12 0.48 -17.37 2.49
C VAL A 12 0.94 -16.07 1.81
N PRO A 13 2.24 -15.76 1.80
CA PRO A 13 2.80 -14.64 1.04
C PRO A 13 2.41 -14.68 -0.43
N VAL A 14 1.92 -13.55 -0.96
CA VAL A 14 1.57 -13.42 -2.38
C VAL A 14 2.80 -13.65 -3.26
N GLN A 15 3.99 -13.23 -2.84
CA GLN A 15 5.25 -13.53 -3.54
C GLN A 15 5.55 -15.03 -3.64
N SER A 16 5.08 -15.86 -2.70
CA SER A 16 5.17 -17.32 -2.86
C SER A 16 4.09 -17.86 -3.78
N LEU A 17 2.89 -17.30 -3.70
CA LEU A 17 1.76 -17.69 -4.55
C LEU A 17 1.94 -17.30 -6.02
N SER A 18 2.71 -16.25 -6.31
CA SER A 18 2.98 -15.79 -7.68
C SER A 18 3.76 -16.80 -8.52
N GLU A 19 4.40 -17.78 -7.89
CA GLU A 19 5.06 -18.90 -8.58
C GLU A 19 4.09 -20.03 -8.96
N ALA A 20 2.85 -20.00 -8.47
CA ALA A 20 1.83 -21.00 -8.79
C ALA A 20 1.20 -20.73 -10.17
N PRO A 21 0.76 -21.77 -10.90
CA PRO A 21 0.19 -21.62 -12.25
C PRO A 21 -1.23 -21.04 -12.25
N THR A 22 -1.93 -21.04 -11.12
CA THR A 22 -3.32 -20.61 -11.01
C THR A 22 -3.52 -19.63 -9.86
N LEU A 23 -4.37 -18.63 -10.10
CA LEU A 23 -4.76 -17.65 -9.09
C LEU A 23 -5.80 -18.28 -8.15
N PRO A 24 -5.57 -18.32 -6.82
CA PRO A 24 -6.57 -18.83 -5.89
C PRO A 24 -7.84 -17.96 -5.85
N ASP A 25 -9.00 -18.58 -5.70
CA ASP A 25 -10.32 -17.91 -5.75
C ASP A 25 -10.44 -16.71 -4.81
N ARG A 26 -9.80 -16.76 -3.64
CA ARG A 26 -9.78 -15.66 -2.66
C ARG A 26 -9.20 -14.35 -3.20
N TYR A 27 -8.39 -14.38 -4.26
CA TYR A 27 -7.82 -13.19 -4.89
C TYR A 27 -8.59 -12.73 -6.13
N VAL A 28 -9.60 -13.51 -6.56
CA VAL A 28 -10.49 -13.15 -7.65
C VAL A 28 -11.58 -12.22 -7.09
N LYS A 29 -11.52 -10.93 -7.42
CA LYS A 29 -12.53 -9.97 -6.96
C LYS A 29 -13.93 -10.33 -7.51
N PRO A 30 -15.02 -10.02 -6.79
CA PRO A 30 -16.39 -10.15 -7.30
C PRO A 30 -16.58 -9.40 -8.63
N PRO A 31 -17.44 -9.86 -9.55
CA PRO A 31 -17.65 -9.19 -10.84
C PRO A 31 -17.95 -7.69 -10.74
N SER A 32 -18.66 -7.26 -9.69
CA SER A 32 -18.97 -5.85 -9.42
C SER A 32 -17.77 -4.98 -9.05
N GLN A 33 -16.65 -5.57 -8.64
CA GLN A 33 -15.42 -4.88 -8.26
C GLN A 33 -14.31 -5.00 -9.31
N ARG A 34 -14.55 -5.69 -10.43
CA ARG A 34 -13.58 -5.83 -11.51
C ARG A 34 -13.61 -4.58 -12.40
N PRO A 35 -12.47 -4.12 -12.92
CA PRO A 35 -12.44 -2.98 -13.85
C PRO A 35 -13.33 -3.23 -15.07
N SER A 36 -14.09 -2.22 -15.50
CA SER A 36 -14.82 -2.30 -16.77
C SER A 36 -13.93 -1.82 -17.93
N VAL A 37 -14.15 -2.36 -19.14
CA VAL A 37 -13.38 -2.00 -20.35
C VAL A 37 -13.50 -0.50 -20.67
N GLY A 38 -14.58 0.17 -20.23
CA GLY A 38 -14.78 1.61 -20.41
C GLY A 38 -13.99 2.50 -19.44
N ASP A 39 -13.56 1.97 -18.29
CA ASP A 39 -12.85 2.76 -17.27
C ASP A 39 -11.39 3.00 -17.64
N ALA A 40 -10.75 2.02 -18.28
CA ALA A 40 -9.34 2.09 -18.70
C ALA A 40 -9.07 3.12 -19.82
N ALA A 41 -10.11 3.55 -20.54
CA ALA A 41 -10.01 4.52 -21.64
C ALA A 41 -10.17 5.98 -21.20
N ARG A 42 -10.50 6.23 -19.92
CA ARG A 42 -10.63 7.60 -19.41
C ARG A 42 -9.26 8.08 -18.99
N SER A 43 -8.66 8.97 -19.79
CA SER A 43 -7.58 9.82 -19.30
C SER A 43 -8.15 10.65 -18.15
N LEU A 44 -7.71 10.35 -16.93
CA LEU A 44 -8.04 11.14 -15.75
C LEU A 44 -6.94 12.18 -15.60
N ASP A 45 -7.30 13.45 -15.82
CA ASP A 45 -6.41 14.60 -15.61
C ASP A 45 -6.24 14.88 -14.11
N VAL A 46 -5.59 13.97 -13.40
CA VAL A 46 -5.31 14.11 -11.95
C VAL A 46 -4.50 15.39 -11.71
N PRO A 47 -4.96 16.30 -10.83
CA PRO A 47 -4.27 17.57 -10.59
C PRO A 47 -2.81 17.35 -10.16
N VAL A 48 -1.92 18.21 -10.67
CA VAL A 48 -0.50 18.26 -10.28
C VAL A 48 -0.23 19.60 -9.62
N VAL A 49 0.23 19.57 -8.37
CA VAL A 49 0.57 20.76 -7.58
C VAL A 49 2.09 20.92 -7.54
N ASP A 50 2.58 22.07 -7.97
CA ASP A 50 4.01 22.43 -7.92
C ASP A 50 4.32 23.20 -6.62
N LEU A 51 5.11 22.60 -5.72
CA LEU A 51 5.49 23.23 -4.45
C LEU A 51 6.67 24.20 -4.56
N ALA A 52 7.36 24.30 -5.71
CA ALA A 52 8.39 25.32 -5.92
C ALA A 52 7.83 26.74 -5.86
N MET A 53 6.51 26.90 -6.00
CA MET A 53 5.81 28.17 -5.91
C MET A 53 5.69 28.71 -4.47
N LEU A 54 6.32 28.07 -3.48
CA LEU A 54 6.41 28.54 -2.10
C LEU A 54 7.73 29.27 -1.79
N PRO A 55 7.74 30.38 -1.03
CA PRO A 55 6.58 31.13 -0.57
C PRO A 55 6.04 32.04 -1.69
N GLY A 56 4.85 31.74 -2.18
CA GLY A 56 4.14 32.45 -3.23
C GLY A 56 2.65 32.05 -3.20
N GLY A 57 1.81 32.78 -3.94
CA GLY A 57 0.37 32.50 -3.99
C GLY A 57 0.02 31.35 -4.94
N GLY A 58 -1.08 30.64 -4.67
CA GLY A 58 -1.68 29.66 -5.60
C GLY A 58 -1.56 28.20 -5.16
N VAL A 59 -0.56 27.82 -4.35
CA VAL A 59 -0.40 26.42 -3.89
C VAL A 59 -1.53 26.02 -2.96
N VAL A 60 -1.91 26.90 -2.02
CA VAL A 60 -2.99 26.64 -1.06
C VAL A 60 -4.32 26.48 -1.79
N GLU A 61 -4.59 27.35 -2.75
CA GLU A 61 -5.78 27.32 -3.59
C GLU A 61 -5.82 26.03 -4.43
N ALA A 62 -4.73 25.69 -5.13
CA ALA A 62 -4.64 24.48 -5.94
C ALA A 62 -4.84 23.20 -5.11
N VAL A 63 -4.25 23.13 -3.90
CA VAL A 63 -4.50 22.02 -2.97
C VAL A 63 -5.97 21.99 -2.54
N SER A 64 -6.58 23.14 -2.23
CA SER A 64 -7.99 23.20 -1.85
C SER A 64 -8.91 22.70 -2.96
N GLU A 65 -8.68 23.14 -4.20
CA GLU A 65 -9.46 22.74 -5.37
C GLU A 65 -9.30 21.25 -5.66
N ALA A 66 -8.07 20.73 -5.65
CA ALA A 66 -7.82 19.31 -5.86
C ALA A 66 -8.47 18.45 -4.78
N CYS A 67 -8.39 18.84 -3.50
CA CYS A 67 -9.08 18.13 -2.42
C CYS A 67 -10.61 18.16 -2.58
N ARG A 68 -11.20 19.29 -3.00
CA ARG A 68 -12.67 19.44 -3.14
C ARG A 68 -13.23 18.67 -4.33
N HIS A 69 -12.54 18.69 -5.47
CA HIS A 69 -13.05 18.14 -6.72
C HIS A 69 -12.57 16.72 -7.00
N TRP A 70 -11.37 16.36 -6.53
CA TRP A 70 -10.75 15.06 -6.79
C TRP A 70 -10.57 14.20 -5.54
N GLY A 71 -10.26 14.82 -4.39
CA GLY A 71 -9.85 14.10 -3.18
C GLY A 71 -8.44 13.48 -3.27
N PHE A 72 -7.73 13.71 -4.38
CA PHE A 72 -6.37 13.23 -4.64
C PHE A 72 -5.64 14.16 -5.62
N PHE A 73 -4.33 14.27 -5.51
CA PHE A 73 -3.46 15.02 -6.42
C PHE A 73 -2.04 14.50 -6.37
N GLN A 74 -1.27 14.83 -7.40
CA GLN A 74 0.17 14.61 -7.46
C GLN A 74 0.91 15.88 -7.03
N VAL A 75 2.12 15.71 -6.52
CA VAL A 75 2.96 16.83 -6.10
C VAL A 75 4.31 16.74 -6.82
N VAL A 76 4.79 17.87 -7.32
CA VAL A 76 6.13 18.03 -7.90
C VAL A 76 6.92 19.11 -7.17
N ASN A 77 8.24 19.11 -7.32
CA ASN A 77 9.17 20.04 -6.66
C ASN A 77 8.96 20.15 -5.14
N HIS A 78 8.62 19.03 -4.49
CA HIS A 78 8.28 18.95 -3.07
C HIS A 78 9.48 19.08 -2.10
N GLY A 79 10.67 19.43 -2.58
CA GLY A 79 11.88 19.62 -1.76
C GLY A 79 12.53 18.33 -1.21
N VAL A 80 11.83 17.19 -1.21
CA VAL A 80 12.43 15.89 -0.85
C VAL A 80 13.46 15.47 -1.90
N SER A 81 14.69 15.22 -1.45
CA SER A 81 15.81 14.82 -2.32
C SER A 81 15.48 13.56 -3.12
N LEU A 82 15.74 13.60 -4.44
CA LEU A 82 15.59 12.45 -5.32
C LEU A 82 16.50 11.28 -4.90
N GLU A 83 17.66 11.57 -4.34
CA GLU A 83 18.57 10.55 -3.80
C GLU A 83 17.96 9.83 -2.60
N LEU A 84 17.25 10.54 -1.73
CA LEU A 84 16.53 9.93 -0.61
C LEU A 84 15.41 9.00 -1.12
N VAL A 85 14.63 9.44 -2.12
CA VAL A 85 13.58 8.63 -2.75
C VAL A 85 14.17 7.37 -3.39
N ARG A 86 15.33 7.49 -4.07
CA ARG A 86 16.06 6.34 -4.64
C ARG A 86 16.48 5.34 -3.57
N ARG A 87 17.13 5.81 -2.51
CA ARG A 87 17.57 4.97 -1.37
C ARG A 87 16.39 4.29 -0.67
N PHE A 88 15.26 4.98 -0.52
CA PHE A 88 14.04 4.39 0.04
C PHE A 88 13.53 3.23 -0.83
N ARG A 89 13.45 3.44 -2.16
CA ARG A 89 13.05 2.38 -3.11
C ARG A 89 14.02 1.19 -3.08
N GLU A 90 15.31 1.45 -2.93
CA GLU A 90 16.34 0.40 -2.81
C GLU A 90 16.20 -0.39 -1.50
N ALA A 91 15.98 0.28 -0.37
CA ALA A 91 15.74 -0.39 0.90
C ALA A 91 14.48 -1.26 0.87
N TRP A 92 13.38 -0.73 0.33
CA TRP A 92 12.13 -1.47 0.13
C TRP A 92 12.35 -2.69 -0.76
N ARG A 93 12.94 -2.53 -1.95
CA ARG A 93 13.26 -3.67 -2.83
C ARG A 93 14.17 -4.68 -2.14
N GLY A 94 15.22 -4.20 -1.46
CA GLY A 94 16.17 -5.05 -0.74
C GLY A 94 15.47 -5.95 0.26
N PHE A 95 14.55 -5.41 1.06
CA PHE A 95 13.75 -6.21 2.00
C PHE A 95 12.95 -7.31 1.30
N PHE A 96 12.19 -6.99 0.24
CA PHE A 96 11.35 -7.98 -0.44
C PHE A 96 12.15 -9.04 -1.22
N HIS A 97 13.42 -8.77 -1.56
CA HIS A 97 14.35 -9.75 -2.14
C HIS A 97 15.02 -10.66 -1.10
N LEU A 98 14.89 -10.38 0.21
CA LEU A 98 15.41 -11.27 1.24
C LEU A 98 14.73 -12.66 1.18
N PRO A 99 15.41 -13.72 1.64
CA PRO A 99 14.81 -15.03 1.81
C PRO A 99 13.52 -14.95 2.64
N MET A 100 12.54 -15.81 2.31
CA MET A 100 11.23 -15.77 2.98
C MET A 100 11.33 -15.96 4.50
N VAL A 101 12.29 -16.76 4.97
CA VAL A 101 12.55 -16.95 6.41
C VAL A 101 12.94 -15.65 7.12
N GLU A 102 13.71 -14.79 6.46
CA GLU A 102 14.13 -13.50 7.02
C GLU A 102 12.97 -12.52 7.08
N LYS A 103 12.16 -12.44 6.01
CA LYS A 103 10.96 -11.58 5.98
C LYS A 103 9.94 -11.99 7.05
N LYS A 104 9.72 -13.29 7.24
CA LYS A 104 8.79 -13.83 8.24
C LYS A 104 9.21 -13.57 9.69
N ARG A 105 10.48 -13.23 9.97
CA ARG A 105 10.89 -12.78 11.31
C ARG A 105 10.23 -11.47 11.72
N TYR A 106 9.79 -10.68 10.75
CA TYR A 106 9.08 -9.43 10.94
C TYR A 106 7.59 -9.57 10.64
N ALA A 107 7.04 -10.79 10.62
CA ALA A 107 5.64 -11.00 10.29
C ALA A 107 4.71 -10.30 11.29
N ASN A 108 3.67 -9.68 10.77
CA ASN A 108 2.61 -9.09 11.57
C ASN A 108 1.65 -10.15 12.13
N SER A 109 0.64 -9.72 12.89
CA SER A 109 -0.30 -10.62 13.56
C SER A 109 -1.74 -10.09 13.49
N PRO A 110 -2.76 -10.87 13.85
CA PRO A 110 -4.14 -10.36 13.93
C PRO A 110 -4.31 -9.19 14.91
N ARG A 111 -3.37 -9.01 15.85
CA ARG A 111 -3.39 -7.92 16.85
C ARG A 111 -2.81 -6.61 16.33
N THR A 112 -1.90 -6.68 15.36
CA THR A 112 -1.22 -5.51 14.83
C THR A 112 -0.87 -5.74 13.37
N TYR A 113 -1.18 -4.74 12.55
CA TYR A 113 -0.80 -4.72 11.13
C TYR A 113 0.68 -4.39 10.93
N GLU A 114 1.40 -3.97 11.97
CA GLU A 114 2.82 -3.62 11.93
C GLU A 114 3.71 -4.84 11.64
N GLY A 115 4.64 -4.65 10.70
CA GLY A 115 5.50 -5.69 10.16
C GLY A 115 5.14 -6.10 8.74
N TYR A 116 5.75 -7.20 8.31
CA TYR A 116 5.53 -7.87 7.05
C TYR A 116 4.20 -8.63 7.04
N GLY A 117 3.37 -8.40 6.03
CA GLY A 117 2.06 -9.03 5.90
C GLY A 117 1.69 -9.35 4.45
N SER A 118 0.75 -10.28 4.30
CA SER A 118 0.15 -10.71 3.02
C SER A 118 -1.38 -10.79 3.10
N ARG A 119 -1.94 -10.29 4.20
CA ARG A 119 -3.38 -10.29 4.47
C ARG A 119 -3.77 -9.00 5.15
N LEU A 120 -4.82 -8.37 4.65
CA LEU A 120 -5.50 -7.26 5.31
C LEU A 120 -6.81 -7.78 5.90
N GLY A 121 -7.09 -7.42 7.15
CA GLY A 121 -8.29 -7.83 7.87
C GLY A 121 -8.24 -9.26 8.44
N ILE A 122 -9.22 -9.55 9.29
CA ILE A 122 -9.33 -10.80 10.07
C ILE A 122 -10.63 -11.57 9.77
N ASP A 123 -11.38 -11.16 8.76
CA ASP A 123 -12.63 -11.83 8.41
C ASP A 123 -12.34 -13.09 7.59
N GLU A 124 -12.81 -14.24 8.05
CA GLU A 124 -12.67 -15.51 7.34
C GLU A 124 -13.40 -15.48 5.98
N GLY A 125 -12.77 -16.00 4.93
CA GLY A 125 -13.38 -16.06 3.60
C GLY A 125 -13.42 -14.72 2.84
N ALA A 126 -12.78 -13.68 3.36
CA ALA A 126 -12.68 -12.39 2.68
C ALA A 126 -11.92 -12.48 1.35
N SER A 127 -12.33 -11.67 0.37
CA SER A 127 -11.54 -11.44 -0.83
C SER A 127 -10.25 -10.69 -0.47
N LEU A 128 -9.11 -11.26 -0.80
CA LEU A 128 -7.79 -10.72 -0.47
C LEU A 128 -7.23 -9.84 -1.59
N ASP A 129 -6.24 -9.02 -1.25
CA ASP A 129 -5.48 -8.21 -2.19
C ASP A 129 -4.25 -8.97 -2.68
N TRP A 130 -3.90 -8.79 -3.95
CA TRP A 130 -2.72 -9.42 -4.54
C TRP A 130 -1.46 -8.58 -4.29
N GLY A 131 -1.01 -8.55 -3.05
CA GLY A 131 0.22 -7.89 -2.66
C GLY A 131 0.68 -8.24 -1.26
N ASP A 132 2.00 -8.38 -1.12
CA ASP A 132 2.66 -8.35 0.18
C ASP A 132 2.96 -6.90 0.57
N TYR A 133 2.97 -6.61 1.87
CA TYR A 133 3.25 -5.28 2.40
C TYR A 133 4.19 -5.35 3.60
N TYR A 134 4.79 -4.21 3.92
CA TYR A 134 5.42 -3.97 5.20
C TYR A 134 4.82 -2.69 5.77
N PHE A 135 4.19 -2.77 6.94
CA PHE A 135 3.68 -1.60 7.62
C PHE A 135 4.61 -1.24 8.78
N LEU A 136 4.94 0.04 8.93
CA LEU A 136 5.80 0.52 10.01
C LEU A 136 5.15 1.73 10.68
N HIS A 137 4.86 1.64 11.98
CA HIS A 137 4.52 2.82 12.76
C HIS A 137 5.80 3.58 13.09
N PHE A 138 6.02 4.69 12.39
CA PHE A 138 7.23 5.48 12.62
C PHE A 138 7.06 6.51 13.73
N LEU A 139 5.93 7.24 13.72
CA LEU A 139 5.62 8.31 14.67
C LEU A 139 4.14 8.27 15.11
N PRO A 140 3.84 8.75 16.33
CA PRO A 140 4.80 9.17 17.36
C PRO A 140 5.53 7.98 18.01
N CYS A 141 6.73 8.20 18.54
CA CYS A 141 7.61 7.11 19.02
C CYS A 141 7.03 6.28 20.19
N TYR A 142 6.05 6.81 20.93
CA TYR A 142 5.43 6.12 22.06
C TYR A 142 4.36 5.08 21.66
N LEU A 143 4.03 4.98 20.36
CA LEU A 143 3.17 3.92 19.83
C LEU A 143 3.96 2.67 19.40
N LYS A 144 5.29 2.68 19.56
CA LYS A 144 6.17 1.53 19.32
C LYS A 144 6.28 0.64 20.56
#